data_AF-A0A8T2T4A6-F1
#
_entry.id   AF-A0A8T2T4A6-F1
#
_cell.length_a   1.000
_cell.length_b   1.000
_cell.length_c   1.000
_cell.angle_alpha   90.00
_cell.angle_beta   90.00
_cell.angle_gamma   90.00
#
_symmetry.space_group_name_H-M   'P 1'
#
loop_
_entity.id
_entity.type
_entity.pdbx_description
1 polymer ?
#
loop_
_entity_poly.entity_id
_entity_poly.type
_entity_poly.pdbx_seq_one_letter_code
_entity_poly.pdbx_strand_id
1 'polypeptide(L)'
;MMLKLDGVSYVANDYTPALSLSSEEKCKQDCEHNCSFRLAFWRKDQNACHHMYEVWSLRGGLNQSVFVTYVKVGISPPRETTSRKTVIIVASVLSSLGIVFILGVVFIIVLCQVYRRLSIDKVEEEDDHDDEDVLLDATEGLPARFTYRDVHDISKGFERQLGKGGFGVVYAGQLLDGTLVAVKKLDSFNQGNKEFKAEVAIMGGISHYNLLRLRGFCAQKGYRFLVYDYMGNGSLDQWLFSDDAHRKAQLTWRVRCKIALGIAQGIAYLHNGTRERITHLDIKPQNILLDRNYEAKWQTLAYQDF
;
A
#
# COMPACT_ATOMS: atom_id res chain seq x y z
N MET A 1 -49.50 2.21 -29.62
CA MET A 1 -49.52 2.65 -31.04
C MET A 1 -50.97 2.91 -31.44
N MET A 2 -51.27 3.94 -32.24
CA MET A 2 -52.61 4.22 -32.76
C MET A 2 -52.74 3.66 -34.20
N LEU A 3 -53.69 2.76 -34.43
CA LEU A 3 -54.03 2.23 -35.75
C LEU A 3 -55.17 3.06 -36.36
N LYS A 4 -54.98 3.58 -37.57
CA LYS A 4 -55.98 4.37 -38.32
C LYS A 4 -56.89 3.44 -39.14
N LEU A 5 -58.20 3.66 -39.06
CA LEU A 5 -59.24 2.98 -39.82
C LEU A 5 -60.13 4.02 -40.50
N ASP A 6 -60.19 4.01 -41.83
CA ASP A 6 -61.00 4.94 -42.60
C ASP A 6 -62.40 4.38 -42.89
N GLY A 7 -63.43 5.24 -42.85
CA GLY A 7 -64.80 4.84 -43.21
C GLY A 7 -65.51 3.98 -42.16
N VAL A 8 -65.03 4.03 -40.91
CA VAL A 8 -65.57 3.28 -39.77
C VAL A 8 -66.13 4.27 -38.76
N SER A 9 -67.29 3.95 -38.19
CA SER A 9 -67.94 4.75 -37.14
C SER A 9 -68.55 3.88 -36.05
N TYR A 10 -69.20 4.50 -35.06
CA TYR A 10 -69.86 3.81 -33.97
C TYR A 10 -71.26 4.37 -33.75
N VAL A 11 -72.23 3.49 -33.43
CA VAL A 11 -73.66 3.84 -33.33
C VAL A 11 -73.92 4.95 -32.31
N ALA A 12 -73.17 4.99 -31.22
CA ALA A 12 -73.35 6.03 -30.21
C ALA A 12 -72.95 7.43 -30.70
N ASN A 13 -72.11 7.55 -31.75
CA ASN A 13 -71.64 8.84 -32.25
C ASN A 13 -72.80 9.75 -32.71
N ASP A 14 -73.92 9.17 -33.16
CA ASP A 14 -75.10 9.92 -33.59
C ASP A 14 -75.88 10.54 -32.41
N TYR A 15 -75.66 10.06 -31.19
CA TYR A 15 -76.41 10.43 -29.98
C TYR A 15 -75.54 11.05 -28.89
N THR A 16 -74.23 10.86 -28.94
CA THR A 16 -73.27 11.48 -28.02
C THR A 16 -72.85 12.85 -28.52
N PRO A 17 -72.95 13.91 -27.70
CA PRO A 17 -72.44 15.22 -28.08
C PRO A 17 -70.93 15.16 -28.33
N ALA A 18 -70.47 15.80 -29.41
CA ALA A 18 -69.05 15.89 -29.72
C ALA A 18 -68.31 16.67 -28.62
N LEU A 19 -67.10 16.22 -28.25
CA LEU A 19 -66.35 16.82 -27.14
C LEU A 19 -65.86 18.25 -27.45
N SER A 20 -65.69 18.63 -28.73
CA SER A 20 -65.43 20.00 -29.21
C SER A 20 -65.11 20.01 -30.72
N LEU A 21 -65.14 21.20 -31.33
CA LEU A 21 -64.50 21.49 -32.63
C LEU A 21 -62.99 21.24 -32.51
N SER A 22 -62.47 20.25 -33.23
CA SER A 22 -61.08 19.80 -33.11
C SER A 22 -60.53 19.29 -34.45
N SER A 23 -59.21 19.35 -34.62
CA SER A 23 -58.53 18.78 -35.78
C SER A 23 -58.34 17.26 -35.63
N GLU A 24 -58.24 16.54 -36.75
CA GLU A 24 -58.00 15.09 -36.79
C GLU A 24 -56.80 14.68 -35.91
N GLU A 25 -55.69 15.42 -36.02
CA GLU A 25 -54.46 15.11 -35.27
C GLU A 25 -54.63 15.33 -33.77
N LYS A 26 -55.39 16.37 -33.37
CA LYS A 26 -55.66 16.62 -31.94
C LYS A 26 -56.56 15.55 -31.35
N CYS A 27 -57.59 15.14 -32.08
CA CYS A 27 -58.50 14.04 -31.68
C CYS A 27 -57.73 12.72 -31.44
N LYS A 28 -56.79 12.40 -32.35
CA LYS A 28 -55.87 11.26 -32.23
C LYS A 28 -54.94 11.40 -31.02
N GLN A 29 -54.28 12.55 -30.86
CA GLN A 29 -53.32 12.79 -29.77
C GLN A 29 -53.99 12.68 -28.40
N ASP A 30 -55.19 13.24 -28.23
CA ASP A 30 -55.92 13.18 -26.96
C ASP A 30 -56.23 11.72 -26.56
N CYS A 31 -56.54 10.86 -27.54
CA CYS A 31 -56.75 9.43 -27.31
C CYS A 31 -55.45 8.68 -27.02
N GLU A 32 -54.35 9.08 -27.64
CA GLU A 32 -53.04 8.48 -27.40
C GLU A 32 -52.56 8.76 -25.97
N HIS A 33 -52.72 9.99 -25.49
CA HIS A 33 -52.26 10.44 -24.17
C HIS A 33 -53.17 10.01 -23.03
N ASN A 34 -54.46 9.82 -23.28
CA ASN A 34 -55.39 9.35 -22.24
C ASN A 34 -55.30 7.82 -22.11
N CYS A 35 -55.01 7.32 -20.90
CA CYS A 35 -54.94 5.88 -20.64
C CYS A 35 -56.31 5.19 -20.61
N SER A 36 -57.41 5.95 -20.53
CA SER A 36 -58.78 5.42 -20.44
C SER A 36 -59.44 5.27 -21.81
N PHE A 37 -59.05 6.08 -22.79
CA PHE A 37 -59.62 6.01 -24.14
C PHE A 37 -58.97 4.89 -24.94
N ARG A 38 -59.81 4.09 -25.59
CA ARG A 38 -59.38 3.01 -26.49
C ARG A 38 -59.54 3.38 -27.95
N LEU A 39 -60.56 4.19 -28.27
CA LEU A 39 -60.83 4.66 -29.62
C LEU A 39 -61.13 6.16 -29.66
N ALA A 40 -60.76 6.79 -30.78
CA ALA A 40 -61.18 8.13 -31.16
C ALA A 40 -61.83 8.12 -32.53
N PHE A 41 -62.98 8.77 -32.66
CA PHE A 41 -63.72 8.96 -33.91
C PHE A 41 -63.70 10.44 -34.29
N TRP A 42 -63.08 10.76 -35.42
CA TRP A 42 -63.08 12.10 -35.98
C TRP A 42 -64.00 12.19 -37.19
N ARG A 43 -64.87 13.20 -37.22
CA ARG A 43 -65.88 13.43 -38.25
C ARG A 43 -65.51 14.66 -39.09
N LYS A 44 -65.24 14.44 -40.38
CA LYS A 44 -64.71 15.43 -41.34
C LYS A 44 -65.60 16.66 -41.58
N ASP A 45 -66.91 16.47 -41.72
CA ASP A 45 -67.88 17.52 -42.10
C ASP A 45 -68.12 18.54 -40.98
N GLN A 46 -68.10 18.08 -39.73
CA GLN A 46 -68.41 18.89 -38.55
C GLN A 46 -67.16 19.25 -37.72
N ASN A 47 -65.97 18.77 -38.14
CA ASN A 47 -64.74 18.88 -37.35
C ASN A 47 -64.95 18.43 -35.89
N ALA A 48 -65.70 17.34 -35.72
CA ALA A 48 -66.14 16.84 -34.42
C ALA A 48 -65.31 15.61 -34.02
N CYS A 49 -64.96 15.52 -32.73
CA CYS A 49 -64.25 14.37 -32.17
C CYS A 49 -65.08 13.71 -31.06
N HIS A 50 -65.08 12.38 -31.07
CA HIS A 50 -65.71 11.53 -30.05
C HIS A 50 -64.68 10.54 -29.51
N HIS A 51 -64.42 10.58 -28.21
CA HIS A 51 -63.56 9.62 -27.52
C HIS A 51 -64.41 8.55 -26.84
N MET A 52 -63.96 7.30 -26.92
CA MET A 52 -64.67 6.17 -26.34
C MET A 52 -63.74 5.32 -25.47
N TYR A 53 -64.20 5.03 -24.26
CA TYR A 53 -63.53 4.12 -23.32
C TYR A 53 -63.84 2.65 -23.66
N GLU A 54 -65.05 2.38 -24.14
CA GLU A 54 -65.50 1.07 -24.58
C GLU A 54 -66.20 1.17 -25.95
N VAL A 55 -65.89 0.24 -26.84
CA VAL A 55 -66.54 0.13 -28.14
C VAL A 55 -66.87 -1.34 -28.38
N TRP A 56 -68.09 -1.55 -28.87
CA TRP A 56 -68.60 -2.87 -29.20
C TRP A 56 -68.50 -3.05 -30.73
N SER A 57 -69.59 -3.37 -31.41
CA SER A 57 -69.60 -3.50 -32.85
C SER A 57 -69.40 -2.16 -33.55
N LEU A 58 -68.31 -2.04 -34.30
CA LEU A 58 -68.06 -0.93 -35.21
C LEU A 58 -68.98 -1.05 -36.43
N ARG A 59 -69.42 0.10 -36.95
CA ARG A 59 -70.19 0.18 -38.18
C ARG A 59 -69.24 0.58 -39.32
N GLY A 60 -69.46 0.01 -40.50
CA GLY A 60 -68.74 0.37 -41.73
C GLY A 60 -69.70 0.39 -42.93
N GLY A 61 -69.42 1.23 -43.93
CA GLY A 61 -70.23 1.31 -45.16
C GLY A 61 -70.08 2.65 -45.91
N LEU A 62 -70.69 2.74 -47.09
CA LEU A 62 -70.56 3.88 -48.03
C LEU A 62 -70.94 5.24 -47.43
N ASN A 63 -71.90 5.29 -46.50
CA ASN A 63 -72.34 6.52 -45.83
C ASN A 63 -71.44 6.96 -44.65
N GLN A 64 -70.31 6.29 -44.41
CA GLN A 64 -69.44 6.52 -43.24
C GLN A 64 -68.04 7.04 -43.60
N SER A 65 -67.82 7.39 -44.87
CA SER A 65 -66.58 7.97 -45.41
C SER A 65 -66.14 9.29 -44.74
N VAL A 66 -67.06 9.91 -44.01
CA VAL A 66 -66.87 11.14 -43.24
C VAL A 66 -66.11 10.87 -41.94
N PHE A 67 -66.05 9.63 -41.46
CA PHE A 67 -65.36 9.28 -40.22
C PHE A 67 -63.95 8.71 -40.45
N VAL A 68 -63.02 9.10 -39.58
CA VAL A 68 -61.70 8.48 -39.37
C VAL A 68 -61.64 7.99 -37.93
N THR A 69 -61.36 6.70 -37.76
CA THR A 69 -61.27 6.07 -36.44
C THR A 69 -59.82 5.74 -36.11
N TYR A 70 -59.40 6.00 -34.87
CA TYR A 70 -58.09 5.62 -34.34
C TYR A 70 -58.26 4.64 -33.18
N VAL A 71 -57.54 3.51 -33.22
CA VAL A 71 -57.60 2.44 -32.22
C VAL A 71 -56.25 2.30 -31.51
N LYS A 72 -56.26 2.30 -30.17
CA LYS A 72 -55.05 2.11 -29.37
C LYS A 72 -54.70 0.62 -29.27
N VAL A 73 -53.56 0.23 -29.81
CA VAL A 73 -53.05 -1.16 -29.82
C VAL A 73 -51.77 -1.26 -28.98
N GLY A 74 -51.69 -2.29 -28.13
CA GLY A 74 -50.50 -2.64 -27.34
C GLY A 74 -49.70 -3.75 -28.03
N ILE A 75 -48.41 -3.51 -28.27
CA ILE A 75 -47.47 -4.52 -28.76
C ILE A 75 -46.49 -4.80 -27.63
N SER A 76 -46.48 -6.03 -27.10
CA SER A 76 -45.46 -6.46 -26.15
C SER A 76 -44.20 -6.89 -26.91
N PRO A 77 -42.99 -6.46 -26.51
CA PRO A 77 -41.76 -6.91 -27.15
C PRO A 77 -41.51 -8.41 -26.88
N PRO A 78 -40.82 -9.13 -27.80
CA PRO A 78 -40.47 -10.53 -27.58
C PRO A 78 -39.45 -10.67 -26.43
N ARG A 79 -39.62 -11.73 -25.64
CA ARG A 79 -38.84 -12.01 -24.43
C ARG A 79 -37.50 -12.68 -24.81
N GLU A 80 -36.36 -12.00 -24.63
CA GLU A 80 -35.04 -12.62 -24.79
C GLU A 80 -34.79 -13.64 -23.67
N THR A 81 -34.51 -14.90 -24.03
CA THR A 81 -34.12 -15.95 -23.08
C THR A 81 -32.64 -16.29 -23.26
N THR A 82 -31.76 -15.74 -22.44
CA THR A 82 -30.35 -16.17 -22.39
C THR A 82 -30.27 -17.58 -21.78
N SER A 83 -29.66 -18.53 -22.51
CA SER A 83 -29.61 -19.95 -22.11
C SER A 83 -28.76 -20.16 -20.85
N ARG A 84 -29.29 -20.91 -19.87
CA ARG A 84 -28.59 -21.33 -18.63
C ARG A 84 -27.25 -22.02 -18.93
N LYS A 85 -27.11 -22.65 -20.10
CA LYS A 85 -25.84 -23.26 -20.58
C LYS A 85 -24.75 -22.21 -20.81
N THR A 86 -25.09 -21.05 -21.35
CA THR A 86 -24.15 -19.95 -21.61
C THR A 86 -23.58 -19.37 -20.31
N VAL A 87 -24.42 -19.21 -19.28
CA VAL A 87 -24.00 -18.71 -17.97
C VAL A 87 -23.02 -19.68 -17.29
N ILE A 88 -23.29 -20.99 -17.34
CA ILE A 88 -22.41 -22.02 -16.76
C ILE A 88 -21.03 -22.03 -17.45
N ILE A 89 -21.01 -21.97 -18.78
CA ILE A 89 -19.75 -21.95 -19.56
C ILE A 89 -18.91 -20.74 -19.18
N VAL A 90 -19.50 -19.53 -19.18
CA VAL A 90 -18.76 -18.30 -18.83
C VAL A 90 -18.22 -18.35 -17.40
N ALA A 91 -18.99 -18.84 -16.44
CA ALA A 91 -18.54 -18.98 -15.05
C ALA A 91 -17.37 -19.97 -14.89
N SER A 92 -17.39 -21.09 -15.61
CA SER A 92 -16.27 -22.06 -15.59
C SER A 92 -14.98 -21.50 -16.17
N VAL A 93 -15.06 -20.75 -17.28
CA VAL A 93 -13.89 -20.17 -17.94
C VAL A 93 -13.24 -19.10 -17.06
N LEU A 94 -14.04 -18.21 -16.45
CA LEU A 94 -13.53 -17.19 -15.53
C LEU A 94 -12.85 -17.79 -14.31
N SER A 95 -13.41 -18.86 -13.75
CA SER A 95 -12.82 -19.56 -12.60
C SER A 95 -11.47 -20.19 -12.95
N SER A 96 -11.36 -20.84 -14.13
CA SER A 96 -10.09 -21.41 -14.58
C SER A 96 -8.99 -20.37 -14.84
N LEU A 97 -9.34 -19.21 -15.40
CA LEU A 97 -8.39 -18.12 -15.62
C LEU A 97 -7.85 -17.54 -14.31
N GLY A 98 -8.70 -17.44 -13.28
CA GLY A 98 -8.28 -17.01 -11.94
C GLY A 98 -7.25 -17.96 -11.32
N ILE A 99 -7.46 -19.27 -11.45
CA ILE A 99 -6.51 -20.27 -10.93
C ILE A 99 -5.16 -20.17 -11.64
N VAL A 100 -5.16 -20.07 -12.97
CA VAL A 100 -3.91 -19.93 -13.75
C VAL A 100 -3.16 -18.65 -13.37
N PHE A 101 -3.86 -17.54 -13.17
CA PHE A 101 -3.24 -16.29 -12.71
C PHE A 101 -2.59 -16.44 -11.34
N ILE A 102 -3.30 -17.04 -10.36
CA ILE A 102 -2.76 -17.27 -9.01
C ILE A 102 -1.53 -18.18 -9.08
N LEU A 103 -1.57 -19.26 -9.86
CA LEU A 103 -0.41 -20.15 -10.04
C LEU A 103 0.77 -19.41 -10.67
N GLY A 104 0.51 -18.53 -11.64
CA GLY A 104 1.54 -17.66 -12.23
C GLY A 104 2.18 -16.73 -11.22
N VAL A 105 1.39 -16.08 -10.36
CA VAL A 105 1.90 -15.20 -9.29
C VAL A 105 2.73 -15.98 -8.28
N VAL A 106 2.26 -17.14 -7.82
CA VAL A 106 3.01 -18.01 -6.89
C VAL A 106 4.32 -18.47 -7.51
N PHE A 107 4.30 -18.87 -8.80
CA PHE A 107 5.50 -19.27 -9.52
C PHE A 107 6.53 -18.14 -9.60
N ILE A 108 6.10 -16.90 -9.90
CA ILE A 108 6.98 -15.73 -9.90
C ILE A 108 7.57 -15.47 -8.51
N ILE A 109 6.76 -15.57 -7.45
CA ILE A 109 7.26 -15.40 -6.05
C ILE A 109 8.33 -16.44 -5.73
N VAL A 110 8.10 -17.72 -6.07
CA VAL A 110 9.07 -18.79 -5.85
C VAL A 110 10.34 -18.55 -6.65
N LEU A 111 10.25 -18.17 -7.92
CA LEU A 111 11.41 -17.83 -8.73
C LEU A 111 12.20 -16.65 -8.14
N CYS A 112 11.53 -15.60 -7.67
CA CYS A 112 12.17 -14.47 -7.00
C CYS A 112 12.86 -14.92 -5.70
N GLN A 113 12.25 -15.81 -4.92
CA GLN A 113 12.85 -16.35 -3.70
C GLN A 113 14.08 -17.22 -3.99
N VAL A 114 14.02 -18.07 -5.02
CA VAL A 114 15.15 -18.91 -5.45
C VAL A 114 16.30 -18.05 -5.96
N TYR A 115 16.01 -17.05 -6.81
CA TYR A 115 17.02 -16.13 -7.32
C TYR A 115 17.70 -15.36 -6.18
N ARG A 116 16.93 -14.89 -5.19
CA ARG A 116 17.47 -14.24 -4.00
C ARG A 116 18.36 -15.19 -3.18
N ARG A 117 17.95 -16.45 -2.97
CA ARG A 117 18.80 -17.43 -2.26
C ARG A 117 20.12 -17.67 -2.99
N LEU A 118 20.08 -17.94 -4.28
CA LEU A 118 21.29 -18.14 -5.09
C LEU A 118 22.22 -16.92 -5.07
N SER A 119 21.67 -15.71 -5.00
CA SER A 119 22.49 -14.50 -4.87
C SER A 119 23.20 -14.39 -3.53
N ILE A 120 22.60 -14.90 -2.44
CA ILE A 120 23.22 -14.96 -1.11
C ILE A 120 24.28 -16.07 -1.07
N ASP A 121 23.99 -17.24 -1.65
CA ASP A 121 24.91 -18.38 -1.67
C ASP A 121 26.19 -18.06 -2.46
N LYS A 122 26.06 -17.31 -3.56
CA LYS A 122 27.22 -16.73 -4.27
C LYS A 122 28.08 -15.84 -3.39
N VAL A 123 27.48 -15.10 -2.45
CA VAL A 123 28.19 -14.28 -1.45
C VAL A 123 28.84 -15.14 -0.36
N GLU A 124 28.61 -16.45 -0.30
CA GLU A 124 29.37 -17.36 0.57
C GLU A 124 30.52 -18.08 -0.16
N GLU A 125 30.35 -18.52 -1.42
CA GLU A 125 31.35 -19.38 -2.09
C GLU A 125 32.66 -18.68 -2.52
N GLU A 126 32.58 -17.49 -3.11
CA GLU A 126 33.74 -16.64 -3.51
C GLU A 126 34.48 -15.91 -2.34
N ASP A 127 34.45 -16.40 -1.09
CA ASP A 127 35.04 -15.66 0.05
C ASP A 127 36.57 -15.78 0.04
N ASP A 128 37.22 -14.95 -0.77
CA ASP A 128 38.65 -14.72 -0.67
C ASP A 128 38.90 -13.98 0.66
N HIS A 129 39.33 -14.74 1.67
CA HIS A 129 39.74 -14.15 2.94
C HIS A 129 40.96 -13.25 2.71
N ASP A 130 40.76 -11.93 2.80
CA ASP A 130 41.87 -10.99 2.93
C ASP A 130 42.70 -11.39 4.17
N ASP A 131 44.04 -11.39 4.06
CA ASP A 131 44.94 -11.75 5.18
C ASP A 131 44.65 -10.97 6.47
N GLU A 132 44.11 -9.75 6.35
CA GLU A 132 43.71 -8.92 7.48
C GLU A 132 42.39 -9.35 8.14
N ASP A 133 41.45 -9.97 7.39
CA ASP A 133 40.20 -10.50 7.94
C ASP A 133 40.46 -11.81 8.71
N VAL A 134 41.53 -12.55 8.38
CA VAL A 134 42.03 -13.71 9.13
C VAL A 134 42.57 -13.30 10.50
N LEU A 135 43.21 -12.12 10.60
CA LEU A 135 43.71 -11.60 11.87
C LEU A 135 42.56 -11.30 12.85
N LEU A 136 41.40 -10.88 12.33
CA LEU A 136 40.18 -10.70 13.13
C LEU A 136 39.63 -12.04 13.65
N ASP A 137 39.83 -13.15 12.95
CA ASP A 137 39.41 -14.47 13.43
C ASP A 137 40.33 -15.03 14.53
N ALA A 138 41.60 -14.61 14.53
CA ALA A 138 42.59 -15.01 15.53
C ALA A 138 42.55 -14.17 16.82
N THR A 139 41.77 -13.07 16.85
CA THR A 139 41.74 -12.16 18.01
C THR A 139 40.73 -12.64 19.05
N GLU A 140 41.24 -13.24 20.14
CA GLU A 140 40.41 -13.65 21.28
C GLU A 140 39.74 -12.44 21.94
N GLY A 141 38.45 -12.59 22.29
CA GLY A 141 37.67 -11.57 23.00
C GLY A 141 36.87 -10.62 22.11
N LEU A 142 36.86 -10.82 20.79
CA LEU A 142 36.01 -10.05 19.89
C LEU A 142 34.52 -10.43 19.98
N PRO A 143 33.60 -9.52 19.59
CA PRO A 143 32.17 -9.79 19.47
C PRO A 143 31.87 -10.89 18.45
N ALA A 144 30.62 -11.38 18.45
CA ALA A 144 30.21 -12.46 17.55
C ALA A 144 30.45 -12.10 16.08
N ARG A 145 31.09 -13.01 15.34
CA ARG A 145 31.23 -12.90 13.88
C ARG A 145 29.98 -13.49 13.22
N PHE A 146 29.33 -12.66 12.41
CA PHE A 146 28.17 -13.00 11.61
C PHE A 146 28.58 -13.15 10.14
N THR A 147 27.91 -14.06 9.44
CA THR A 147 27.97 -14.13 7.97
C THR A 147 27.09 -13.06 7.35
N TYR A 148 27.24 -12.81 6.04
CA TYR A 148 26.32 -11.97 5.30
C TYR A 148 24.88 -12.49 5.41
N ARG A 149 24.68 -13.82 5.35
CA ARG A 149 23.35 -14.44 5.48
C ARG A 149 22.73 -14.14 6.85
N ASP A 150 23.52 -14.26 7.93
CA ASP A 150 23.04 -13.91 9.28
C ASP A 150 22.59 -12.46 9.34
N VAL A 151 23.40 -11.52 8.85
CA VAL A 151 23.08 -10.09 8.87
C VAL A 151 21.86 -9.77 7.98
N HIS A 152 21.76 -10.44 6.83
CA HIS A 152 20.59 -10.34 5.96
C HIS A 152 19.33 -10.81 6.70
N ASP A 153 19.37 -11.93 7.39
CA ASP A 153 18.20 -12.49 8.10
C ASP A 153 17.84 -11.66 9.34
N ILE A 154 18.84 -11.23 10.13
CA ILE A 154 18.68 -10.31 11.27
C ILE A 154 17.98 -9.02 10.83
N SER A 155 18.36 -8.47 9.67
CA SER A 155 17.80 -7.22 9.14
C SER A 155 16.54 -7.41 8.28
N LYS A 156 16.04 -8.65 8.14
CA LYS A 156 14.92 -9.01 7.26
C LYS A 156 15.13 -8.52 5.81
N GLY A 157 16.33 -8.72 5.29
CA GLY A 157 16.74 -8.27 3.96
C GLY A 157 16.90 -6.76 3.85
N PHE A 158 17.37 -6.11 4.92
CA PHE A 158 17.59 -4.66 4.99
C PHE A 158 16.34 -3.82 4.72
N GLU A 159 15.16 -4.32 5.09
CA GLU A 159 13.86 -3.72 4.75
C GLU A 159 13.64 -2.35 5.40
N ARG A 160 13.96 -2.23 6.70
CA ARG A 160 13.65 -1.03 7.49
C ARG A 160 14.91 -0.23 7.79
N GLN A 161 15.13 0.84 7.03
CA GLN A 161 16.19 1.81 7.31
C GLN A 161 15.85 2.67 8.55
N LEU A 162 16.81 2.82 9.45
CA LEU A 162 16.76 3.69 10.64
C LEU A 162 17.41 5.06 10.39
N GLY A 163 18.46 5.09 9.56
CA GLY A 163 19.20 6.31 9.26
C GLY A 163 20.25 6.10 8.18
N LYS A 164 20.72 7.20 7.60
CA LYS A 164 21.82 7.24 6.63
C LYS A 164 22.68 8.46 6.92
N GLY A 165 23.99 8.28 6.92
CA GLY A 165 24.97 9.35 7.14
C GLY A 165 26.27 9.11 6.37
N GLY A 166 27.31 9.88 6.69
CA GLY A 166 28.63 9.74 6.05
C GLY A 166 29.33 8.40 6.34
N PHE A 167 28.89 7.70 7.39
CA PHE A 167 29.41 6.40 7.82
C PHE A 167 28.54 5.22 7.34
N GLY A 168 27.74 5.44 6.29
CA GLY A 168 26.87 4.41 5.70
C GLY A 168 25.41 4.43 6.17
N VAL A 169 24.76 3.27 6.12
CA VAL A 169 23.31 3.10 6.31
C VAL A 169 23.03 2.18 7.49
N VAL A 170 22.07 2.55 8.34
CA VAL A 170 21.67 1.76 9.51
C VAL A 170 20.28 1.18 9.29
N TYR A 171 20.12 -0.11 9.55
CA TYR A 171 18.87 -0.86 9.42
C TYR A 171 18.41 -1.41 10.76
N ALA A 172 17.10 -1.56 10.94
CA ALA A 172 16.54 -2.25 12.08
C ALA A 172 16.72 -3.76 11.92
N GLY A 173 16.99 -4.47 13.01
CA GLY A 173 17.06 -5.92 12.99
C GLY A 173 16.62 -6.54 14.30
N GLN A 174 16.56 -7.87 14.30
CA GLN A 174 16.21 -8.67 15.46
C GLN A 174 17.04 -9.96 15.45
N LEU A 175 17.71 -10.25 16.57
CA LEU A 175 18.42 -11.51 16.77
C LEU A 175 17.42 -12.66 17.02
N LEU A 176 17.90 -13.91 16.93
CA LEU A 176 17.08 -15.12 17.14
C LEU A 176 16.41 -15.17 18.53
N ASP A 177 17.05 -14.59 19.55
CA ASP A 177 16.53 -14.50 20.92
C ASP A 177 15.47 -13.40 21.10
N GLY A 178 15.14 -12.66 20.02
CA GLY A 178 14.19 -11.56 20.02
C GLY A 178 14.80 -10.20 20.36
N THR A 179 16.10 -10.12 20.69
CA THR A 179 16.80 -8.87 20.99
C THR A 179 16.78 -7.95 19.77
N LEU A 180 16.30 -6.72 19.95
CA LEU A 180 16.29 -5.71 18.89
C LEU A 180 17.70 -5.13 18.71
N VAL A 181 18.12 -5.05 17.45
CA VAL A 181 19.44 -4.57 17.07
C VAL A 181 19.37 -3.53 15.95
N ALA A 182 20.46 -2.79 15.79
CA ALA A 182 20.70 -1.90 14.66
C ALA A 182 21.88 -2.43 13.84
N VAL A 183 21.66 -2.69 12.56
CA VAL A 183 22.67 -3.19 11.62
C VAL A 183 23.21 -2.01 10.82
N LYS A 184 24.43 -1.57 11.12
CA LYS A 184 25.13 -0.50 10.40
C LYS A 184 25.94 -1.12 9.25
N LYS A 185 25.53 -0.86 8.02
CA LYS A 185 26.27 -1.16 6.79
C LYS A 185 27.22 0.00 6.51
N LEU A 186 28.52 -0.26 6.53
CA LEU A 186 29.55 0.71 6.17
C LEU A 186 29.74 0.74 4.66
N ASP A 187 30.16 1.90 4.12
CA ASP A 187 30.49 2.01 2.69
C ASP A 187 31.80 1.26 2.41
N SER A 188 31.81 0.46 1.33
CA SER A 188 32.89 -0.47 0.98
C SER A 188 34.20 0.20 0.51
N PHE A 189 34.31 1.53 0.52
CA PHE A 189 35.53 2.23 0.12
C PHE A 189 36.62 2.16 1.20
N ASN A 190 37.89 2.39 0.84
CA ASN A 190 39.07 2.27 1.72
C ASN A 190 38.90 2.93 3.11
N GLN A 191 38.17 4.04 3.19
CA GLN A 191 37.88 4.72 4.45
C GLN A 191 36.97 3.88 5.38
N GLY A 192 35.92 3.27 4.85
CA GLY A 192 34.98 2.45 5.62
C GLY A 192 35.60 1.17 6.17
N ASN A 193 36.59 0.59 5.47
CA ASN A 193 37.31 -0.59 5.99
C ASN A 193 38.22 -0.23 7.19
N LYS A 194 38.86 0.95 7.16
CA LYS A 194 39.65 1.45 8.31
C LYS A 194 38.76 1.73 9.52
N GLU A 195 37.65 2.41 9.30
CA GLU A 195 36.65 2.69 10.33
C GLU A 195 36.07 1.40 10.91
N PHE A 196 35.74 0.43 10.06
CA PHE A 196 35.28 -0.89 10.49
C PHE A 196 36.26 -1.55 11.45
N LYS A 197 37.53 -1.69 11.06
CA LYS A 197 38.55 -2.38 11.86
C LYS A 197 38.79 -1.67 13.18
N ALA A 198 38.89 -0.33 13.17
CA ALA A 198 39.06 0.45 14.38
C ALA A 198 37.86 0.28 15.34
N GLU A 199 36.63 0.33 14.79
CA GLU A 199 35.40 0.18 15.57
C GLU A 199 35.30 -1.25 16.16
N VAL A 200 35.63 -2.30 15.41
CA VAL A 200 35.67 -3.69 15.91
C VAL A 200 36.74 -3.89 16.97
N ALA A 201 37.98 -3.43 16.74
CA ALA A 201 39.08 -3.62 17.68
C ALA A 201 38.84 -2.92 19.01
N ILE A 202 38.27 -1.71 18.98
CA ILE A 202 38.09 -0.90 20.19
C ILE A 202 36.77 -1.24 20.88
N MET A 203 35.66 -1.24 20.15
CA MET A 203 34.34 -1.52 20.74
C MET A 203 34.15 -2.99 21.06
N GLY A 204 34.95 -3.87 20.48
CA GLY A 204 34.89 -5.30 20.75
C GLY A 204 35.26 -5.67 22.18
N GLY A 205 36.24 -4.97 22.75
CA GLY A 205 36.73 -5.21 24.12
C GLY A 205 36.05 -4.37 25.20
N ILE A 206 35.08 -3.52 24.84
CA ILE A 206 34.50 -2.53 25.76
C ILE A 206 33.05 -2.87 26.08
N SER A 207 32.72 -2.89 27.38
CA SER A 207 31.36 -3.04 27.86
C SER A 207 31.11 -2.07 29.02
N HIS A 208 30.31 -1.05 28.76
CA HIS A 208 29.90 -0.08 29.77
C HIS A 208 28.43 0.32 29.56
N TYR A 209 27.73 0.63 30.65
CA TYR A 209 26.30 0.93 30.61
C TYR A 209 25.95 2.10 29.67
N ASN A 210 26.79 3.14 29.65
CA ASN A 210 26.62 4.35 28.84
C ASN A 210 27.40 4.33 27.51
N LEU A 211 27.93 3.18 27.10
CA LEU A 211 28.52 3.00 25.77
C LEU A 211 27.61 2.07 24.95
N LEU A 212 27.51 2.35 23.65
CA LEU A 212 26.74 1.53 22.74
C LEU A 212 27.46 0.19 22.55
N ARG A 213 26.79 -0.90 22.91
CA ARG A 213 27.36 -2.24 22.86
C ARG A 213 27.39 -2.77 21.42
N LEU A 214 28.58 -3.06 20.92
CA LEU A 214 28.78 -3.87 19.72
C LEU A 214 28.46 -5.34 20.06
N ARG A 215 27.45 -5.90 19.40
CA ARG A 215 27.01 -7.30 19.58
C ARG A 215 27.77 -8.25 18.69
N GLY A 216 28.13 -7.78 17.50
CA GLY A 216 28.84 -8.57 16.51
C GLY A 216 29.13 -7.77 15.25
N PHE A 217 29.81 -8.40 14.31
CA PHE A 217 30.22 -7.81 13.05
C PHE A 217 30.16 -8.83 11.91
N CYS A 218 30.13 -8.35 10.67
CA CYS A 218 30.32 -9.17 9.48
C CYS A 218 31.39 -8.52 8.60
N ALA A 219 32.42 -9.28 8.28
CA ALA A 219 33.43 -8.97 7.28
C ALA A 219 33.47 -10.13 6.28
N GLN A 220 32.85 -9.94 5.12
CA GLN A 220 32.74 -10.95 4.06
C GLN A 220 32.67 -10.25 2.70
N LYS A 221 33.56 -10.58 1.75
CA LYS A 221 33.56 -10.05 0.36
C LYS A 221 33.40 -8.54 0.21
N GLY A 222 34.14 -7.76 0.99
CA GLY A 222 34.04 -6.28 0.99
C GLY A 222 32.74 -5.72 1.60
N TYR A 223 31.83 -6.58 2.07
CA TYR A 223 30.75 -6.18 2.95
C TYR A 223 31.29 -6.03 4.38
N ARG A 224 30.98 -4.88 4.99
CA ARG A 224 31.35 -4.53 6.34
C ARG A 224 30.11 -4.10 7.10
N PHE A 225 29.69 -4.90 8.07
CA PHE A 225 28.53 -4.61 8.92
C PHE A 225 28.89 -4.66 10.39
N LEU A 226 28.27 -3.77 11.17
CA LEU A 226 28.33 -3.75 12.62
C LEU A 226 26.93 -3.91 13.19
N VAL A 227 26.76 -4.79 14.17
CA VAL A 227 25.48 -5.08 14.81
C VAL A 227 25.50 -4.51 16.22
N TYR A 228 24.66 -3.52 16.48
CA TYR A 228 24.56 -2.79 17.74
C TYR A 228 23.25 -3.03 18.47
N ASP A 229 23.20 -2.74 19.76
CA ASP A 229 21.92 -2.62 20.48
C ASP A 229 21.01 -1.56 19.83
N TYR A 230 19.72 -1.86 19.69
CA TYR A 230 18.75 -0.92 19.14
C TYR A 230 18.40 0.19 20.13
N MET A 231 18.55 1.44 19.69
CA MET A 231 18.25 2.64 20.47
C MET A 231 16.93 3.26 20.00
N GLY A 232 15.85 2.92 20.70
CA GLY A 232 14.48 3.20 20.26
C GLY A 232 14.10 4.68 20.15
N ASN A 233 14.82 5.57 20.84
CA ASN A 233 14.59 7.01 20.79
C ASN A 233 15.54 7.73 19.82
N GLY A 234 16.41 7.01 19.10
CA GLY A 234 17.32 7.61 18.11
C GLY A 234 18.41 8.49 18.74
N SER A 235 18.97 9.40 17.94
CA SER A 235 20.09 10.27 18.34
C SER A 235 19.62 11.55 19.03
N LEU A 236 20.44 12.07 19.95
CA LEU A 236 20.12 13.21 20.80
C LEU A 236 19.89 14.51 20.01
N ASP A 237 20.55 14.70 18.87
CA ASP A 237 20.33 15.85 17.97
C ASP A 237 18.86 15.95 17.53
N GLN A 238 18.20 14.81 17.29
CA GLN A 238 16.78 14.73 16.92
C GLN A 238 15.83 15.12 18.06
N TRP A 239 16.34 15.28 19.28
CA TRP A 239 15.58 15.77 20.43
C TRP A 239 15.91 17.24 20.72
N LEU A 240 17.19 17.61 20.62
CA LEU A 240 17.65 18.97 20.89
C LEU A 240 17.20 19.97 19.82
N PHE A 241 17.23 19.58 18.55
CA PHE A 241 17.00 20.47 17.41
C PHE A 241 15.69 20.20 16.67
N SER A 242 14.83 19.32 17.21
CA SER A 242 13.50 19.10 16.63
C SER A 242 12.55 20.23 16.98
N ASP A 243 11.67 20.60 16.05
CA ASP A 243 10.56 21.53 16.31
C ASP A 243 9.32 20.86 16.92
N ASP A 244 9.37 19.55 17.15
CA ASP A 244 8.31 18.78 17.78
C ASP A 244 8.14 19.18 19.26
N ALA A 245 7.02 19.83 19.56
CA ALA A 245 6.67 20.27 20.91
C ALA A 245 6.57 19.11 21.90
N HIS A 246 6.12 17.93 21.46
CA HIS A 246 6.04 16.76 22.32
C HIS A 246 7.43 16.25 22.69
N ARG A 247 8.37 16.17 21.73
CA ARG A 247 9.77 15.82 22.03
C ARG A 247 10.42 16.81 22.97
N LYS A 248 10.20 18.11 22.76
CA LYS A 248 10.69 19.18 23.67
C LYS A 248 10.14 19.03 25.08
N ALA A 249 8.86 18.69 25.23
CA ALA A 249 8.21 18.50 26.53
C ALA A 249 8.76 17.27 27.29
N GLN A 250 9.08 16.18 26.58
CA GLN A 250 9.70 14.98 27.19
C GLN A 250 11.13 15.25 27.65
N LEU A 251 11.87 16.14 26.98
CA LEU A 251 13.24 16.52 27.34
C LEU A 251 13.30 17.51 28.51
N THR A 252 12.69 17.14 29.63
CA THR A 252 12.68 17.91 30.89
C THR A 252 14.09 18.12 31.44
N TRP A 253 14.27 19.08 32.34
CA TRP A 253 15.57 19.32 33.00
C TRP A 253 16.16 18.06 33.63
N ARG A 254 15.32 17.26 34.31
CA ARG A 254 15.73 15.98 34.91
C ARG A 254 16.26 15.00 33.87
N VAL A 255 15.60 14.86 32.73
CA VAL A 255 16.04 14.00 31.63
C VAL A 255 17.36 14.51 31.04
N ARG A 256 17.52 15.82 30.87
CA ARG A 256 18.78 16.42 30.38
C ARG A 256 19.94 16.16 31.33
N CYS A 257 19.76 16.34 32.64
CA CYS A 257 20.79 16.02 33.63
C CYS A 257 21.16 14.53 33.61
N LYS A 258 20.17 13.65 33.47
CA LYS A 258 20.38 12.20 33.34
C LYS A 258 21.22 11.86 32.11
N ILE A 259 20.89 12.43 30.95
CA ILE A 259 21.64 12.26 29.70
C ILE A 259 23.07 12.77 29.87
N ALA A 260 23.26 13.98 30.40
CA ALA A 260 24.58 14.56 30.62
C ALA A 260 25.45 13.72 31.57
N LEU A 261 24.86 13.20 32.65
CA LEU A 261 25.53 12.30 33.57
C LEU A 261 25.97 11.01 32.89
N GLY A 262 25.08 10.37 32.12
CA GLY A 262 25.40 9.15 31.38
C GLY A 262 26.55 9.35 30.39
N ILE A 263 26.53 10.46 29.64
CA ILE A 263 27.64 10.83 28.73
C ILE A 263 28.95 10.98 29.51
N ALA A 264 28.93 11.72 30.62
CA ALA A 264 30.11 11.93 31.46
C ALA A 264 30.66 10.61 32.03
N GLN A 265 29.78 9.69 32.45
CA GLN A 265 30.17 8.36 32.92
C GLN A 265 30.81 7.52 31.80
N GLY A 266 30.25 7.55 30.59
CA GLY A 266 30.83 6.89 29.42
C GLY A 266 32.22 7.42 29.08
N ILE A 267 32.40 8.74 29.05
CA ILE A 267 33.70 9.39 28.83
C ILE A 267 34.70 9.00 29.93
N ALA A 268 34.28 9.08 31.20
CA ALA A 268 35.14 8.73 32.33
C ALA A 268 35.64 7.27 32.24
N TYR A 269 34.76 6.36 31.82
CA TYR A 269 35.13 4.97 31.58
C TYR A 269 36.16 4.83 30.45
N LEU A 270 35.97 5.49 29.31
CA LEU A 270 36.94 5.43 28.19
C LEU A 270 38.32 6.01 28.56
N HIS A 271 38.36 6.99 29.46
CA HIS A 271 39.61 7.63 29.86
C HIS A 271 40.35 6.87 30.96
N ASN A 272 39.62 6.31 31.92
CA ASN A 272 40.21 5.79 33.16
C ASN A 272 39.84 4.34 33.48
N GLY A 273 38.82 3.78 32.82
CA GLY A 273 38.27 2.45 33.08
C GLY A 273 38.74 1.37 32.12
N THR A 274 39.39 1.74 31.01
CA THR A 274 39.97 0.83 30.03
C THR A 274 41.46 0.65 30.24
N ARG A 275 42.03 -0.48 29.78
CA ARG A 275 43.46 -0.79 29.91
C ARG A 275 44.34 0.26 29.23
N GLU A 276 43.89 0.72 28.06
CA GLU A 276 44.49 1.82 27.32
C GLU A 276 43.50 2.98 27.31
N ARG A 277 44.01 4.20 27.46
CA ARG A 277 43.20 5.40 27.41
C ARG A 277 42.69 5.61 25.99
N ILE A 278 41.38 5.63 25.81
CA ILE A 278 40.75 5.82 24.50
C ILE A 278 40.26 7.25 24.37
N THR A 279 40.74 7.95 23.34
CA THR A 279 40.29 9.29 22.95
C THR A 279 39.25 9.18 21.84
N HIS A 280 38.07 9.78 22.06
CA HIS A 280 36.97 9.64 21.11
C HIS A 280 37.04 10.65 19.93
N LEU A 281 37.50 11.88 20.19
CA LEU A 281 37.67 12.97 19.21
C LEU A 281 36.40 13.50 18.49
N ASP A 282 35.28 12.77 18.49
CA ASP A 282 34.00 13.18 17.84
C ASP A 282 32.78 13.24 18.80
N ILE A 283 32.90 13.94 19.93
CA ILE A 283 31.75 14.16 20.84
C ILE A 283 30.75 15.13 20.20
N LYS A 284 29.59 14.61 19.77
CA LYS A 284 28.50 15.42 19.23
C LYS A 284 27.12 14.79 19.46
N PRO A 285 26.02 15.56 19.48
CA PRO A 285 24.67 15.05 19.72
C PRO A 285 24.22 13.92 18.78
N GLN A 286 24.74 13.88 17.55
CA GLN A 286 24.43 12.83 16.57
C GLN A 286 24.95 11.44 16.98
N ASN A 287 26.04 11.40 17.75
CA ASN A 287 26.67 10.16 18.21
C ASN A 287 26.16 9.70 19.58
N ILE A 288 25.27 10.48 20.22
CA ILE A 288 24.66 10.11 21.50
C ILE A 288 23.28 9.53 21.20
N LEU A 289 23.13 8.22 21.38
CA LEU A 289 21.87 7.53 21.15
C LEU A 289 21.10 7.37 22.46
N LEU A 290 19.77 7.39 22.36
CA LEU A 290 18.87 7.26 23.49
C LEU A 290 18.10 5.94 23.40
N ASP A 291 18.15 5.17 24.49
CA ASP A 291 17.28 4.01 24.64
C ASP A 291 15.84 4.44 24.96
N ARG A 292 14.94 3.46 25.12
CA ARG A 292 13.51 3.70 25.42
C ARG A 292 13.26 4.44 26.74
N ASN A 293 14.22 4.42 27.67
CA ASN A 293 14.16 5.05 28.99
C ASN A 293 14.94 6.38 29.05
N TYR A 294 15.34 6.91 27.89
CA TYR A 294 16.17 8.11 27.76
C TYR A 294 17.54 7.97 28.44
N GLU A 295 18.05 6.74 28.55
CA GLU A 295 19.44 6.52 28.93
C GLU A 295 20.34 6.83 27.74
N ALA A 296 21.37 7.64 27.99
CA ALA A 296 22.34 8.00 26.98
C ALA A 296 23.35 6.87 26.79
N LYS A 297 23.46 6.39 25.56
CA LYS A 297 24.50 5.48 25.10
C LYS A 297 25.29 6.13 23.99
N TRP A 298 26.58 6.22 24.21
CA TRP A 298 27.46 6.82 23.23
C TRP A 298 27.86 5.81 22.17
N GLN A 299 27.59 6.12 20.91
CA GLN A 299 28.16 5.45 19.74
C GLN A 299 29.57 5.99 19.48
N THR A 300 30.57 5.11 19.58
CA THR A 300 31.97 5.48 19.46
C THR A 300 32.49 5.25 18.03
N LEU A 301 33.16 6.24 17.46
CA LEU A 301 34.16 6.06 16.39
C LEU A 301 35.50 6.26 17.06
N ALA A 302 36.14 5.20 17.54
CA ALA A 302 37.39 5.37 18.25
C ALA A 302 38.56 5.38 17.26
N TYR A 303 39.44 6.36 17.44
CA TYR A 303 40.78 6.35 16.88
C TYR A 303 41.74 6.00 18.03
N GLN A 304 42.59 4.99 17.84
CA GLN A 304 43.80 4.84 18.64
C GLN A 304 44.86 5.74 17.98
N ASP A 305 45.36 6.73 18.72
CA ASP A 305 46.61 7.39 18.36
C ASP A 305 47.74 6.36 18.58
N PHE A 306 48.37 5.92 17.49
CA PHE A 306 49.64 5.17 17.53
C PHE A 306 50.82 6.13 17.68
#